data_AF-A0A953R820-F1
#
_entry.id   AF-A0A953R820-F1
#
_cell.length_a   1.000
_cell.length_b   1.000
_cell.length_c   1.000
_cell.angle_alpha   90.00
_cell.angle_beta   90.00
_cell.angle_gamma   90.00
#
_symmetry.space_group_name_H-M   'P 1'
#
loop_
_entity.id
_entity.type
_entity.pdbx_description
1 polymer ?
#
loop_
_entity_poly.entity_id
_entity_poly.type
_entity_poly.pdbx_seq_one_letter_code
_entity_poly.pdbx_strand_id
1 'polypeptide(L)'
;MIPVSSQAQAGQGEPIAALVLSLAAWRRYFNGDAQIVGRVLEVAEQPALVTGVISEDAWRLPGRVDAWLLEDQQHMAKLPSHSKGLVLAHLGTSALHAQTNGLWLMSLPNHEGGSSGFDCVSLAQRDHRPFAAFLLMILIAWLVLPATTSLSLGEYPATSHSPGWAARLRRWIFLATKIALILPIVYCASLDLACLIASAGSVQSQPHALLVGWILAFRWVLRDQRQRCPVCLRLLANPIGIGQASQTFLGWYGTELMCVKGHGLLHVPDIPTSSFRTQRWLPLDASWSELFS
;
A
#
# COMPACT_ATOMS: atom_id res chain seq x y z
N MET A 1 -7.50 -14.85 -24.83
CA MET A 1 -8.66 -15.71 -25.17
C MET A 1 -8.10 -16.91 -25.93
N ILE A 2 -7.87 -18.02 -25.24
CA ILE A 2 -7.47 -19.29 -25.89
C ILE A 2 -8.71 -20.17 -25.82
N PRO A 3 -9.25 -20.67 -26.94
CA PRO A 3 -10.38 -21.58 -26.90
C PRO A 3 -9.86 -22.92 -26.36
N VAL A 4 -10.24 -23.26 -25.13
CA VAL A 4 -10.12 -24.63 -24.65
C VAL A 4 -11.28 -25.38 -25.32
N SER A 5 -10.98 -26.08 -26.40
CA SER A 5 -11.94 -27.03 -26.99
C SER A 5 -12.10 -28.19 -26.03
N SER A 6 -13.11 -28.12 -25.16
CA SER A 6 -13.57 -29.25 -24.36
C SER A 6 -14.35 -30.23 -25.25
N GLN A 7 -13.65 -30.86 -26.20
CA GLN A 7 -14.07 -32.11 -26.81
C GLN A 7 -12.83 -32.98 -26.99
N ALA A 8 -12.33 -33.51 -25.89
CA ALA A 8 -11.69 -34.82 -25.97
C ALA A 8 -12.80 -35.80 -26.37
N GLN A 9 -12.70 -36.34 -27.58
CA GLN A 9 -13.60 -37.38 -28.08
C GLN A 9 -13.68 -38.51 -27.05
N ALA A 10 -14.91 -38.90 -26.72
CA ALA A 10 -15.21 -40.08 -25.93
C ALA A 10 -14.74 -41.34 -26.67
N GLY A 11 -13.48 -41.71 -26.48
CA GLY A 11 -13.02 -43.09 -26.53
C GLY A 11 -13.29 -43.75 -25.18
N GLN A 12 -13.63 -45.03 -25.16
CA GLN A 12 -14.10 -45.80 -24.00
C GLN A 12 -13.02 -46.02 -22.91
N GLY A 13 -12.56 -44.95 -22.27
CA GLY A 13 -11.70 -44.98 -21.09
C GLY A 13 -12.20 -43.97 -20.05
N GLU A 14 -11.90 -44.20 -18.77
CA GLU A 14 -12.27 -43.30 -17.68
C GLU A 14 -11.94 -41.83 -18.00
N PRO A 15 -12.79 -40.86 -17.57
CA PRO A 15 -12.54 -39.45 -17.80
C PRO A 15 -11.26 -39.01 -17.06
N ILE A 16 -10.18 -38.79 -17.82
CA ILE A 16 -8.91 -38.30 -17.30
C ILE A 16 -9.03 -36.79 -17.08
N ALA A 17 -8.67 -36.31 -15.88
CA ALA A 17 -8.73 -34.89 -15.53
C ALA A 17 -7.78 -34.07 -16.41
N ALA A 18 -8.18 -32.83 -16.76
CA ALA A 18 -7.37 -31.95 -17.58
C ALA A 18 -6.45 -31.09 -16.71
N LEU A 19 -5.14 -31.18 -16.92
CA LEU A 19 -4.12 -30.42 -16.22
C LEU A 19 -3.58 -29.30 -17.11
N VAL A 20 -3.50 -28.09 -16.58
CA VAL A 20 -2.85 -26.94 -17.22
C VAL A 20 -1.67 -26.51 -16.36
N LEU A 21 -0.48 -26.41 -16.95
CA LEU A 21 0.75 -26.02 -16.23
C LEU A 21 1.03 -24.53 -16.38
N SER A 22 1.61 -23.91 -15.35
CA SER A 22 2.20 -22.58 -15.49
C SER A 22 3.53 -22.66 -16.25
N LEU A 23 3.89 -21.57 -16.93
CA LEU A 23 5.18 -21.48 -17.64
C LEU A 23 6.38 -21.67 -16.69
N ALA A 24 6.29 -21.15 -15.46
CA ALA A 24 7.29 -21.40 -14.40
C ALA A 24 7.40 -22.88 -14.07
N ALA A 25 6.28 -23.56 -13.81
CA ALA A 25 6.28 -24.98 -13.46
C ALA A 25 6.82 -25.84 -14.61
N TRP A 26 6.43 -25.53 -15.85
CA TRP A 26 6.95 -26.20 -17.04
C TRP A 26 8.48 -26.08 -17.17
N ARG A 27 9.03 -24.88 -16.96
CA ARG A 27 10.48 -24.66 -16.99
C ARG A 27 11.18 -25.31 -15.80
N ARG A 28 10.60 -25.24 -14.62
CA ARG A 28 11.20 -25.68 -13.36
C ARG A 28 11.23 -27.20 -13.21
N TYR A 29 10.11 -27.87 -13.47
CA TYR A 29 9.95 -29.30 -13.22
C TYR A 29 10.17 -30.14 -14.47
N PHE A 30 9.94 -29.58 -15.66
CA PHE A 30 10.02 -30.31 -16.93
C PHE A 30 11.09 -29.76 -17.88
N ASN A 31 11.98 -28.87 -17.40
CA ASN A 31 13.07 -28.27 -18.19
C ASN A 31 12.64 -27.65 -19.53
N GLY A 32 11.37 -27.25 -19.67
CA GLY A 32 10.87 -26.73 -20.94
C GLY A 32 10.63 -27.80 -22.01
N ASP A 33 10.27 -29.04 -21.64
CA ASP A 33 9.95 -30.11 -22.59
C ASP A 33 8.75 -29.73 -23.48
N ALA A 34 9.00 -29.52 -24.77
CA ALA A 34 7.98 -29.16 -25.76
C ALA A 34 6.95 -30.27 -26.01
N GLN A 35 7.22 -31.51 -25.59
CA GLN A 35 6.33 -32.66 -25.73
C GLN A 35 5.54 -32.97 -24.45
N ILE A 36 5.50 -32.05 -23.48
CA ILE A 36 4.76 -32.26 -22.24
C ILE A 36 3.23 -32.28 -22.46
N VAL A 37 2.73 -31.52 -23.44
CA VAL A 37 1.30 -31.47 -23.78
C VAL A 37 0.88 -32.80 -24.40
N GLY A 38 -0.17 -33.41 -23.85
CA GLY A 38 -0.63 -34.75 -24.20
C GLY A 38 -0.05 -35.87 -23.32
N ARG A 39 0.86 -35.58 -22.38
CA ARG A 39 1.32 -36.57 -21.40
C ARG A 39 0.39 -36.66 -20.20
N VAL A 40 0.28 -37.86 -19.64
CA VAL A 40 -0.42 -38.10 -18.38
C VAL A 40 0.59 -37.97 -17.23
N LEU A 41 0.25 -37.14 -16.24
CA LEU A 41 1.01 -36.94 -15.01
C LEU A 41 0.16 -37.40 -13.83
N GLU A 42 0.81 -37.86 -12.78
CA GLU A 42 0.13 -38.17 -11.52
C GLU A 42 0.14 -36.93 -10.61
N VAL A 43 -1.04 -36.43 -10.27
CA VAL A 43 -1.23 -35.27 -9.39
C VAL A 43 -2.18 -35.69 -8.28
N ALA A 44 -1.70 -35.67 -7.02
CA ALA A 44 -2.49 -36.08 -5.86
C ALA A 44 -3.14 -37.48 -6.02
N GLU A 45 -2.35 -38.46 -6.47
CA GLU A 45 -2.78 -39.86 -6.71
C GLU A 45 -3.82 -40.02 -7.82
N GLN A 46 -3.97 -39.00 -8.68
CA GLN A 46 -4.88 -39.03 -9.82
C GLN A 46 -4.14 -38.82 -11.15
N PRO A 47 -4.43 -39.63 -12.18
CA PRO A 47 -3.89 -39.41 -13.52
C PRO A 47 -4.55 -38.18 -14.15
N ALA A 48 -3.75 -37.23 -14.59
CA ALA A 48 -4.19 -35.99 -15.23
C ALA A 48 -3.43 -35.74 -16.54
N LEU A 49 -4.17 -35.44 -17.61
CA LEU A 49 -3.64 -35.16 -18.94
C LEU A 49 -3.21 -33.70 -19.04
N VAL A 50 -1.95 -33.44 -19.38
CA VAL A 50 -1.48 -32.08 -19.64
C VAL A 50 -2.11 -31.56 -20.94
N THR A 51 -3.06 -30.65 -20.82
CA THR A 51 -3.79 -30.06 -21.94
C THR A 51 -3.16 -28.77 -22.47
N GLY A 52 -2.30 -28.14 -21.67
CA GLY A 52 -1.59 -26.94 -22.11
C GLY A 52 -0.64 -26.36 -21.08
N VAL A 53 0.18 -25.42 -21.55
CA VAL A 53 1.04 -24.56 -20.72
C VAL A 53 0.61 -23.13 -20.94
N ILE A 54 0.39 -22.38 -19.86
CA ILE A 54 -0.05 -21.00 -19.93
C ILE A 54 1.00 -20.05 -19.37
N SER A 55 1.07 -18.84 -19.95
CA SER A 55 1.90 -17.77 -19.39
C SER A 55 1.38 -17.36 -18.01
N GLU A 56 2.29 -17.00 -17.11
CA GLU A 56 1.95 -16.45 -15.78
C GLU A 56 1.08 -15.19 -15.89
N ASP A 57 1.24 -14.42 -16.97
CA ASP A 57 0.44 -13.22 -17.22
C ASP A 57 -0.97 -13.53 -17.71
N ALA A 58 -1.21 -14.72 -18.25
CA ALA A 58 -2.50 -15.11 -18.81
C ALA A 58 -3.53 -15.39 -17.73
N TRP A 59 -3.10 -15.75 -16.51
CA TRP A 59 -3.99 -16.12 -15.42
C TRP A 59 -3.51 -15.59 -14.06
N ARG A 60 -4.08 -14.45 -13.63
CA ARG A 60 -3.73 -13.78 -12.37
C ARG A 60 -4.65 -14.18 -11.21
N LEU A 61 -4.70 -15.47 -10.90
CA LEU A 61 -5.36 -15.96 -9.67
C LEU A 61 -4.49 -15.64 -8.43
N PRO A 62 -5.10 -15.43 -7.25
CA PRO A 62 -4.34 -15.17 -6.03
C PRO A 62 -3.51 -16.41 -5.63
N GLY A 63 -2.21 -16.20 -5.35
CA GLY A 63 -1.26 -17.24 -4.96
C GLY A 63 -0.24 -17.58 -6.05
N ARG A 64 0.79 -18.36 -5.70
CA ARG A 64 1.69 -18.99 -6.67
C ARG A 64 1.13 -20.38 -6.97
N VAL A 65 0.53 -20.53 -8.15
CA VAL A 65 -0.07 -21.80 -8.59
C VAL A 65 0.81 -22.39 -9.67
N ASP A 66 1.33 -23.60 -9.42
CA ASP A 66 2.19 -24.31 -10.36
C ASP A 66 1.37 -25.02 -11.45
N ALA A 67 0.14 -25.46 -11.13
CA ALA A 67 -0.75 -26.10 -12.07
C ALA A 67 -2.24 -25.95 -11.69
N TRP A 68 -3.12 -26.04 -12.68
CA TRP A 68 -4.57 -26.06 -12.51
C TRP A 68 -5.13 -27.41 -12.97
N LEU A 69 -5.84 -28.09 -12.08
CA LEU A 69 -6.55 -29.32 -12.37
C LEU A 69 -8.02 -28.99 -12.60
N LEU A 70 -8.51 -29.30 -13.79
CA LEU A 70 -9.92 -29.14 -14.14
C LEU A 70 -10.65 -30.43 -13.76
N GLU A 71 -11.38 -30.35 -12.66
CA GLU A 71 -12.16 -31.45 -12.08
C GLU A 71 -13.56 -31.55 -12.68
N ASP A 72 -14.06 -32.77 -12.77
CA ASP A 72 -15.47 -33.05 -13.11
C ASP A 72 -16.34 -33.11 -11.85
N GLN A 73 -17.65 -32.93 -11.99
CA GLN A 73 -18.64 -32.95 -10.90
C GLN A 73 -18.53 -34.20 -10.02
N GLN A 74 -18.21 -35.36 -10.60
CA GLN A 74 -18.08 -36.62 -9.88
C GLN A 74 -16.85 -36.67 -8.94
N HIS A 75 -15.76 -35.98 -9.29
CA HIS A 75 -14.57 -35.89 -8.46
C HIS A 75 -14.69 -34.76 -7.44
N MET A 76 -15.35 -33.66 -7.81
CA MET A 76 -15.75 -32.61 -6.87
C MET A 76 -16.61 -33.14 -5.72
N ALA A 77 -17.50 -34.09 -5.97
CA ALA A 77 -18.32 -34.70 -4.92
C ALA A 77 -17.53 -35.58 -3.94
N LYS A 78 -16.33 -36.05 -4.31
CA LYS A 78 -15.44 -36.87 -3.46
C LYS A 78 -14.45 -36.03 -2.64
N LEU A 79 -14.31 -34.75 -2.96
CA LEU A 79 -13.40 -33.86 -2.25
C LEU A 79 -13.87 -33.65 -0.80
N PRO A 80 -12.95 -33.61 0.18
CA PRO A 80 -13.30 -33.30 1.56
C PRO A 80 -14.02 -31.95 1.68
N SER A 81 -14.98 -31.85 2.60
CA SER A 81 -15.80 -30.64 2.81
C SER A 81 -15.01 -29.37 3.21
N HIS A 82 -13.73 -29.52 3.58
CA HIS A 82 -12.83 -28.40 3.89
C HIS A 82 -11.97 -27.94 2.70
N SER A 83 -12.17 -28.53 1.51
CA SER A 83 -11.44 -28.17 0.30
C SER A 83 -11.83 -26.77 -0.16
N LYS A 84 -10.84 -25.89 -0.33
CA LYS A 84 -11.04 -24.53 -0.85
C LYS A 84 -10.74 -24.52 -2.34
N GLY A 85 -11.69 -24.06 -3.15
CA GLY A 85 -11.57 -23.99 -4.60
C GLY A 85 -11.94 -22.61 -5.15
N LEU A 86 -11.53 -22.35 -6.38
CA LEU A 86 -11.92 -21.17 -7.15
C LEU A 86 -12.82 -21.63 -8.28
N VAL A 87 -13.99 -21.02 -8.43
CA VAL A 87 -14.90 -21.30 -9.54
C VAL A 87 -14.70 -20.23 -10.61
N LEU A 88 -14.50 -20.66 -11.84
CA LEU A 88 -14.46 -19.78 -13.00
C LEU A 88 -15.73 -19.95 -13.81
N ALA A 89 -16.42 -18.84 -14.04
CA ALA A 89 -17.61 -18.80 -14.86
C ALA A 89 -17.40 -17.83 -16.01
N HIS A 90 -17.85 -18.22 -17.20
CA HIS A 90 -17.98 -17.29 -18.32
C HIS A 90 -19.32 -16.57 -18.21
N LEU A 91 -19.28 -15.26 -17.95
CA LEU A 91 -20.49 -14.46 -17.87
C LEU A 91 -21.03 -14.17 -19.27
N GLY A 92 -22.31 -14.41 -19.50
CA GLY A 92 -23.00 -13.95 -20.70
C GLY A 92 -22.97 -12.42 -20.78
N THR A 93 -22.76 -11.87 -21.97
CA THR A 93 -22.59 -10.42 -22.25
C THR A 93 -23.71 -9.54 -21.67
N SER A 94 -24.92 -10.07 -21.50
CA SER A 94 -26.07 -9.35 -20.93
C SER A 94 -25.96 -9.07 -19.42
N ALA A 95 -25.15 -9.83 -18.67
CA ALA A 95 -24.98 -9.61 -17.23
C ALA A 95 -23.92 -8.54 -16.90
N LEU A 96 -23.11 -8.12 -17.89
CA LEU A 96 -22.05 -7.13 -17.70
C LEU A 96 -22.57 -5.69 -17.52
N HIS A 97 -23.84 -5.42 -17.86
CA HIS A 97 -24.42 -4.08 -17.80
C HIS A 97 -24.89 -3.65 -16.40
N ALA A 98 -24.84 -4.53 -15.40
CA ALA A 98 -25.53 -4.30 -14.13
C ALA A 98 -24.70 -3.65 -13.01
N GLN A 99 -23.37 -3.49 -13.09
CA GLN A 99 -22.67 -2.87 -11.94
C GLN A 99 -21.28 -2.28 -12.19
N THR A 100 -21.03 -1.17 -11.50
CA THR A 100 -19.96 -0.19 -11.68
C THR A 100 -18.63 -0.52 -10.97
N ASN A 101 -18.58 -1.54 -10.10
CA ASN A 101 -17.45 -1.72 -9.17
C ASN A 101 -16.69 -3.07 -9.28
N GLY A 102 -17.03 -3.94 -10.23
CA GLY A 102 -16.25 -5.16 -10.53
C GLY A 102 -16.25 -6.29 -9.49
N LEU A 103 -16.87 -6.06 -8.32
CA LEU A 103 -17.17 -7.07 -7.29
C LEU A 103 -18.70 -7.25 -7.25
N TRP A 104 -19.18 -8.48 -7.43
CA TRP A 104 -20.61 -8.82 -7.33
C TRP A 104 -20.81 -10.11 -6.54
N LEU A 105 -21.81 -10.13 -5.66
CA LEU A 105 -22.18 -11.31 -4.88
C LEU A 105 -23.18 -12.15 -5.69
N MET A 106 -22.75 -13.30 -6.18
CA MET A 106 -23.62 -14.26 -6.84
C MET A 106 -24.15 -15.25 -5.81
N SER A 107 -25.46 -15.36 -5.68
CA SER A 107 -26.10 -16.34 -4.80
C SER A 107 -26.62 -17.51 -5.65
N LEU A 108 -26.07 -18.70 -5.46
CA LEU A 108 -26.54 -19.92 -6.15
C LEU A 108 -27.32 -20.81 -5.17
N PRO A 109 -28.48 -21.35 -5.57
CA PRO A 109 -29.20 -22.32 -4.76
C PRO A 109 -28.34 -23.56 -4.56
N ASN A 110 -28.17 -23.96 -3.31
CA ASN A 110 -27.43 -25.16 -2.92
C ASN A 110 -28.36 -26.39 -3.05
N HIS A 111 -27.77 -27.57 -3.23
CA HIS A 111 -28.50 -28.85 -3.29
C HIS A 111 -29.31 -29.16 -2.01
N GLU A 112 -28.95 -28.55 -0.89
CA GLU A 112 -29.65 -28.66 0.40
C GLU A 112 -30.82 -27.67 0.56
N GLY A 113 -31.19 -26.93 -0.50
CA GLY A 113 -32.29 -25.95 -0.46
C GLY A 113 -31.91 -24.58 0.14
N GLY A 114 -30.63 -24.38 0.46
CA GLY A 114 -30.07 -23.08 0.90
C GLY A 114 -29.56 -22.23 -0.27
N SER A 115 -28.91 -21.10 0.04
CA SER A 115 -28.24 -20.25 -0.95
C SER A 115 -26.77 -20.06 -0.58
N SER A 116 -25.86 -20.43 -1.48
CA SER A 116 -24.42 -20.24 -1.33
C SER A 116 -24.03 -18.93 -2.01
N GLY A 117 -23.48 -17.99 -1.22
CA GLY A 117 -22.95 -16.73 -1.72
C GLY A 117 -21.52 -16.91 -2.26
N PHE A 118 -21.27 -16.37 -3.45
CA PHE A 118 -19.97 -16.34 -4.11
C PHE A 118 -19.56 -14.89 -4.38
N ASP A 119 -18.37 -14.52 -3.91
CA ASP A 119 -17.77 -13.24 -4.29
C ASP A 119 -17.17 -13.37 -5.69
N CYS A 120 -17.85 -12.79 -6.69
CA CYS A 120 -17.41 -12.79 -8.07
C CYS A 120 -16.58 -11.54 -8.37
N VAL A 121 -15.43 -11.73 -9.02
CA VAL A 121 -14.54 -10.65 -9.47
C VAL A 121 -14.24 -10.81 -10.95
N SER A 122 -14.39 -9.73 -11.72
CA SER A 122 -13.99 -9.74 -13.14
C SER A 122 -12.48 -9.83 -13.29
N LEU A 123 -12.00 -10.89 -13.94
CA LEU A 123 -10.59 -11.07 -14.29
C LEU A 123 -10.08 -9.96 -15.22
N ALA A 124 -10.94 -9.46 -16.12
CA ALA A 124 -10.60 -8.37 -17.04
C ALA A 124 -10.43 -7.02 -16.33
N GLN A 125 -11.15 -6.79 -15.23
CA GLN A 125 -11.11 -5.53 -14.47
C GLN A 125 -9.96 -5.48 -13.45
N ARG A 126 -9.37 -6.63 -13.11
CA ARG A 126 -8.18 -6.75 -12.24
C ARG A 126 -6.92 -6.10 -12.84
N ASP A 127 -6.97 -5.70 -14.11
CA ASP A 127 -5.88 -5.01 -14.82
C ASP A 127 -5.78 -3.51 -14.53
N HIS A 128 -6.63 -2.97 -13.64
CA HIS A 128 -6.47 -1.60 -13.17
C HIS A 128 -5.23 -1.48 -12.29
N ARG A 129 -4.15 -0.99 -12.90
CA ARG A 129 -2.87 -0.69 -12.25
C ARG A 129 -3.12 0.14 -10.98
N PRO A 130 -2.96 -0.44 -9.76
CA PRO A 130 -3.24 0.27 -8.51
C PRO A 130 -2.35 1.51 -8.31
N PHE A 131 -1.32 1.64 -9.14
CA PHE A 131 -0.43 2.79 -9.19
C PHE A 131 -1.13 4.11 -9.52
N ALA A 132 -2.10 4.12 -10.45
CA ALA A 132 -2.81 5.36 -10.80
C ALA A 132 -3.70 5.84 -9.64
N ALA A 133 -4.43 4.92 -9.02
CA ALA A 133 -5.22 5.21 -7.82
C ALA A 133 -4.31 5.69 -6.67
N PHE A 134 -3.16 5.04 -6.47
CA PHE A 134 -2.16 5.45 -5.49
C PHE A 134 -1.64 6.88 -5.71
N LEU A 135 -1.27 7.24 -6.94
CA LEU A 135 -0.85 8.60 -7.29
C LEU A 135 -1.96 9.63 -7.06
N LEU A 136 -3.20 9.29 -7.41
CA LEU A 136 -4.35 10.14 -7.15
C LEU A 136 -4.54 10.39 -5.65
N MET A 137 -4.37 9.35 -4.81
CA MET A 137 -4.47 9.50 -3.35
C MET A 137 -3.35 10.39 -2.78
N ILE A 138 -2.13 10.30 -3.33
CA ILE A 138 -1.04 11.21 -2.96
C ILE A 138 -1.40 12.65 -3.32
N LEU A 139 -1.94 12.88 -4.52
CA LEU A 139 -2.35 14.20 -4.98
C LEU A 139 -3.44 14.79 -4.08
N ILE A 140 -4.47 14.00 -3.75
CA ILE A 140 -5.54 14.41 -2.83
C ILE A 140 -4.96 14.72 -1.45
N ALA A 141 -4.07 13.86 -0.93
CA ALA A 141 -3.43 14.11 0.36
C ALA A 141 -2.62 15.41 0.37
N TRP A 142 -1.89 15.71 -0.70
CA TRP A 142 -1.17 16.97 -0.88
C TRP A 142 -2.10 18.19 -0.91
N LEU A 143 -3.28 18.06 -1.52
CA LEU A 143 -4.28 19.12 -1.56
C LEU A 143 -4.93 19.38 -0.19
N VAL A 144 -5.17 18.32 0.60
CA VAL A 144 -5.77 18.39 1.95
C VAL A 144 -4.75 18.83 3.01
N LEU A 145 -3.47 18.54 2.82
CA LEU A 145 -2.40 18.85 3.76
C LEU A 145 -2.35 20.34 4.18
N PRO A 146 -2.38 21.34 3.27
CA PRO A 146 -2.37 22.76 3.66
C PRO A 146 -3.61 23.18 4.45
N ALA A 147 -4.75 22.52 4.27
CA ALA A 147 -5.96 22.81 5.03
C ALA A 147 -5.87 22.32 6.48
N THR A 148 -5.09 21.27 6.74
CA THR A 148 -5.01 20.61 8.06
C THR A 148 -3.69 20.87 8.80
N THR A 149 -2.68 21.35 8.09
CA THR A 149 -1.38 21.73 8.63
C THR A 149 -0.85 22.95 7.92
N SER A 150 -0.26 23.88 8.68
CA SER A 150 0.62 24.87 8.07
C SER A 150 1.71 24.14 7.27
N LEU A 151 2.07 24.63 6.08
CA LEU A 151 3.19 24.09 5.31
C LEU A 151 4.50 24.81 5.63
N SER A 152 4.45 25.90 6.40
CA SER A 152 5.64 26.63 6.83
C SER A 152 6.53 25.73 7.69
N LEU A 153 7.81 25.56 7.31
CA LEU A 153 8.78 24.84 8.13
C LEU A 153 9.31 25.68 9.32
N GLY A 154 8.66 26.80 9.62
CA GLY A 154 9.07 27.79 10.60
C GLY A 154 9.70 29.01 9.93
N GLU A 155 9.63 30.15 10.62
CA GLU A 155 10.29 31.37 10.19
C GLU A 155 11.78 31.30 10.53
N TYR A 156 12.61 31.40 9.49
CA TYR A 156 14.06 31.50 9.62
C TYR A 156 14.45 32.94 9.31
N PRO A 157 14.79 33.76 10.33
CA PRO A 157 15.16 35.14 10.09
C PRO A 157 16.41 35.19 9.21
N ALA A 158 16.39 36.05 8.20
CA ALA A 158 17.52 36.32 7.32
C ALA A 158 18.54 37.20 8.06
N THR A 159 19.20 36.65 9.07
CA THR A 159 20.31 37.31 9.76
C THR A 159 21.64 36.89 9.15
N SER A 160 22.72 37.61 9.49
CA SER A 160 24.10 37.28 9.10
C SER A 160 24.53 35.84 9.43
N HIS A 161 23.86 35.20 10.39
CA HIS A 161 24.06 33.80 10.79
C HIS A 161 23.12 32.81 10.08
N SER A 162 22.54 33.19 8.93
CA SER A 162 21.69 32.28 8.17
C SER A 162 22.44 31.01 7.78
N PRO A 163 21.79 29.84 7.79
CA PRO A 163 22.45 28.59 7.44
C PRO A 163 23.00 28.69 6.01
N GLY A 164 24.27 28.36 5.86
CA GLY A 164 24.94 28.33 4.57
C GLY A 164 24.19 27.45 3.58
N TRP A 165 24.35 27.74 2.29
CA TRP A 165 23.64 27.03 1.20
C TRP A 165 23.75 25.50 1.33
N ALA A 166 24.91 24.99 1.75
CA ALA A 166 25.17 23.57 1.96
C ALA A 166 24.27 22.95 3.05
N ALA A 167 24.01 23.67 4.14
CA ALA A 167 23.10 23.22 5.20
C ALA A 167 21.64 23.22 4.71
N ARG A 168 21.24 24.22 3.91
CA ARG A 168 19.92 24.25 3.26
C ARG A 168 19.75 23.06 2.31
N LEU A 169 20.73 22.80 1.45
CA LEU A 169 20.70 21.66 0.54
C LEU A 169 20.64 20.34 1.31
N ARG A 170 21.46 20.16 2.33
CA ARG A 170 21.44 18.96 3.19
C ARG A 170 20.07 18.73 3.82
N ARG A 171 19.41 19.80 4.28
CA ARG A 171 18.05 19.73 4.82
C ARG A 171 17.03 19.26 3.78
N TRP A 172 17.07 19.82 2.58
CA TRP A 172 16.18 19.42 1.49
C TRP A 172 16.40 17.97 1.06
N ILE A 173 17.67 17.54 0.96
CA ILE A 173 18.02 16.14 0.67
C ILE A 173 17.46 15.22 1.77
N PHE A 174 17.67 15.56 3.04
CA PHE A 174 17.17 14.75 4.15
C PHE A 174 15.64 14.63 4.16
N LEU A 175 14.92 15.73 3.88
CA LEU A 175 13.46 15.71 3.71
C LEU A 175 13.05 14.84 2.51
N ALA A 176 13.70 15.00 1.36
CA ALA A 176 13.41 14.21 0.16
C ALA A 176 13.63 12.71 0.41
N THR A 177 14.73 12.34 1.07
CA THR A 177 15.01 10.95 1.46
C THR A 177 13.93 10.40 2.40
N LYS A 178 13.44 11.19 3.36
CA LYS A 178 12.35 10.77 4.25
C LYS A 178 11.06 10.50 3.49
N ILE A 179 10.68 11.40 2.58
CA ILE A 179 9.50 11.21 1.75
C ILE A 179 9.66 9.95 0.90
N ALA A 180 10.82 9.79 0.23
CA ALA A 180 11.11 8.63 -0.60
C ALA A 180 11.02 7.30 0.17
N LEU A 181 11.38 7.29 1.46
CA LEU A 181 11.29 6.10 2.30
C LEU A 181 9.88 5.86 2.85
N ILE A 182 9.14 6.92 3.20
CA ILE A 182 7.79 6.77 3.75
C ILE A 182 6.78 6.35 2.68
N LEU A 183 7.01 6.73 1.43
CA LEU A 183 6.14 6.38 0.30
C LEU A 183 5.91 4.86 0.18
N PRO A 184 6.96 4.02 0.04
CA PRO A 184 6.79 2.57 -0.03
C PRO A 184 6.30 1.96 1.27
N ILE A 185 6.65 2.52 2.44
CA ILE A 185 6.18 1.99 3.74
C ILE A 185 4.66 2.12 3.86
N VAL A 186 4.11 3.29 3.57
CA VAL A 186 2.64 3.52 3.61
C VAL A 186 1.94 2.66 2.57
N TYR A 187 2.53 2.53 1.38
CA TYR A 187 1.99 1.65 0.33
C TYR A 187 1.91 0.19 0.79
N CYS A 188 3.02 -0.40 1.23
CA CYS A 188 3.07 -1.80 1.68
C CYS A 188 2.14 -2.02 2.87
N ALA A 189 2.18 -1.15 3.89
CA ALA A 189 1.30 -1.26 5.05
C ALA A 189 -0.19 -1.21 4.68
N SER A 190 -0.57 -0.44 3.65
CA SER A 190 -1.94 -0.40 3.17
C SER A 190 -2.36 -1.68 2.43
N LEU A 191 -1.44 -2.32 1.71
CA LEU A 191 -1.69 -3.59 1.05
C LEU A 191 -1.81 -4.72 2.07
N ASP A 192 -0.95 -4.73 3.08
CA ASP A 192 -1.01 -5.69 4.17
C ASP A 192 -2.33 -5.55 4.94
N LEU A 193 -2.73 -4.31 5.26
CA LEU A 193 -4.00 -4.03 5.91
C LEU A 193 -5.18 -4.43 5.02
N ALA A 194 -5.14 -4.15 3.72
CA ALA A 194 -6.18 -4.58 2.78
C ALA A 194 -6.27 -6.11 2.68
N CYS A 195 -5.14 -6.82 2.72
CA CYS A 195 -5.09 -8.27 2.73
C CYS A 195 -5.73 -8.86 3.99
N LEU A 196 -5.40 -8.29 5.16
CA LEU A 196 -6.00 -8.65 6.44
C LEU A 196 -7.52 -8.39 6.45
N ILE A 197 -7.96 -7.23 5.97
CA ILE A 197 -9.39 -6.86 5.96
C ILE A 197 -10.18 -7.65 4.92
N ALA A 198 -9.59 -7.97 3.76
CA ALA A 198 -10.22 -8.82 2.74
C ALA A 198 -10.50 -10.22 3.29
N SER A 199 -9.62 -10.76 4.17
CA SER A 199 -9.89 -12.02 4.87
C SER A 199 -11.07 -11.95 5.84
N ALA A 200 -11.51 -10.74 6.21
CA ALA A 200 -12.64 -10.47 7.10
C ALA A 200 -13.90 -9.99 6.35
N GLY A 201 -13.95 -10.08 5.01
CA GLY A 201 -15.16 -9.87 4.21
C GLY A 201 -15.59 -8.41 3.96
N SER A 202 -14.73 -7.41 4.19
CA SER A 202 -15.06 -5.98 4.00
C SER A 202 -14.12 -5.25 3.04
N VAL A 203 -14.30 -5.47 1.74
CA VAL A 203 -13.38 -4.99 0.66
C VAL A 203 -13.42 -3.47 0.43
N GLN A 204 -14.34 -2.72 1.04
CA GLN A 204 -14.62 -1.32 0.65
C GLN A 204 -13.79 -0.24 1.38
N SER A 205 -12.97 -0.59 2.38
CA SER A 205 -12.27 0.40 3.24
C SER A 205 -10.86 0.79 2.77
N GLN A 206 -10.31 0.11 1.74
CA GLN A 206 -8.93 0.30 1.27
C GLN A 206 -8.55 1.75 0.89
N PRO A 207 -9.34 2.51 0.10
CA PRO A 207 -8.93 3.87 -0.30
C PRO A 207 -8.91 4.85 0.87
N HIS A 208 -9.80 4.67 1.86
CA HIS A 208 -9.85 5.53 3.04
C HIS A 208 -8.61 5.32 3.92
N ALA A 209 -8.20 4.07 4.13
CA ALA A 209 -6.99 3.75 4.88
C ALA A 209 -5.73 4.36 4.23
N LEU A 210 -5.64 4.30 2.90
CA LEU A 210 -4.57 4.94 2.13
C LEU A 210 -4.54 6.47 2.33
N LEU A 211 -5.69 7.14 2.22
CA LEU A 211 -5.76 8.59 2.41
C LEU A 211 -5.30 9.01 3.81
N VAL A 212 -5.82 8.34 4.83
CA VAL A 212 -5.50 8.63 6.24
C VAL A 212 -4.02 8.36 6.50
N GLY A 213 -3.49 7.22 6.00
CA GLY A 213 -2.08 6.88 6.09
C GLY A 213 -1.18 7.96 5.50
N TRP A 214 -1.55 8.52 4.34
CA TRP A 214 -0.79 9.61 3.71
C TRP A 214 -0.80 10.90 4.50
N ILE A 215 -1.97 11.33 4.96
CA ILE A 215 -2.09 12.55 5.76
C ILE A 215 -1.23 12.42 7.01
N LEU A 216 -1.33 11.30 7.72
CA LEU A 216 -0.52 11.06 8.92
C LEU A 216 0.98 11.01 8.61
N ALA A 217 1.38 10.34 7.53
CA ALA A 217 2.78 10.25 7.12
C ALA A 217 3.37 11.62 6.77
N PHE A 218 2.69 12.42 5.94
CA PHE A 218 3.16 13.76 5.59
C PHE A 218 3.20 14.69 6.81
N ARG A 219 2.18 14.64 7.67
CA ARG A 219 2.17 15.39 8.94
C ARG A 219 3.35 15.02 9.83
N TRP A 220 3.66 13.72 9.92
CA TRP A 220 4.80 13.24 10.69
C TRP A 220 6.11 13.75 10.10
N VAL A 221 6.31 13.66 8.78
CA VAL A 221 7.52 14.16 8.11
C VAL A 221 7.70 15.66 8.36
N LEU A 222 6.65 16.47 8.21
CA LEU A 222 6.71 17.91 8.44
C LEU A 222 6.99 18.26 9.90
N ARG A 223 6.31 17.59 10.83
CA ARG A 223 6.53 17.79 12.28
C ARG A 223 7.95 17.44 12.69
N ASP A 224 8.47 16.32 12.20
CA ASP A 224 9.86 15.91 12.45
C ASP A 224 10.85 16.94 11.88
N GLN A 225 10.63 17.47 10.67
CA GLN A 225 11.51 18.50 10.11
C GLN A 225 11.50 19.82 10.87
N ARG A 226 10.37 20.17 11.52
CA ARG A 226 10.27 21.37 12.36
C ARG A 226 11.02 21.21 13.68
N GLN A 227 11.01 20.01 14.25
CA GLN A 227 11.65 19.70 15.53
C GLN A 227 13.15 19.40 15.39
N ARG A 228 13.75 19.62 14.21
CA ARG A 228 15.18 19.41 13.96
C ARG A 228 15.89 20.73 13.75
N CYS A 229 17.13 20.77 14.21
CA CYS A 229 18.02 21.89 13.94
C CYS A 229 18.25 22.03 12.42
N PRO A 230 18.08 23.22 11.82
CA PRO A 230 18.28 23.43 10.38
C PRO A 230 19.75 23.27 9.93
N VAL A 231 20.70 23.26 10.88
CA VAL A 231 22.14 23.14 10.60
C VAL A 231 22.62 21.68 10.70
N CYS A 232 22.41 21.03 11.85
CA CYS A 232 22.89 19.67 12.09
C CYS A 232 21.85 18.56 11.90
N LEU A 233 20.58 18.91 11.65
CA LEU A 233 19.45 17.98 11.46
C LEU A 233 19.18 17.03 12.64
N ARG A 234 19.79 17.29 13.80
CA ARG A 234 19.48 16.58 15.06
C ARG A 234 18.17 17.11 15.64
N LEU A 235 17.46 16.23 16.33
CA LEU A 235 16.28 16.61 17.09
C LEU A 235 16.66 17.64 18.16
N LEU A 236 15.84 18.66 18.31
CA LEU A 236 15.97 19.66 19.35
C LEU A 236 15.55 19.02 20.68
N ALA A 237 16.23 19.41 21.75
CA ALA A 237 16.09 18.82 23.08
C ALA A 237 15.76 19.91 24.12
N ASN A 238 15.50 19.47 25.35
CA ASN A 238 15.27 20.31 26.53
C ASN A 238 14.15 21.33 26.32
N PRO A 239 12.88 20.90 26.32
CA PRO A 239 11.75 21.81 26.28
C PRO A 239 11.74 22.66 27.57
N ILE A 240 11.92 23.96 27.41
CA ILE A 240 11.86 24.93 28.52
C ILE A 240 10.66 25.85 28.25
N GLY A 241 9.74 25.91 29.20
CA GLY A 241 8.62 26.87 29.16
C GLY A 241 9.11 28.26 29.53
N ILE A 242 8.80 29.26 28.70
CA ILE A 242 9.15 30.66 28.95
C ILE A 242 7.88 31.50 29.02
N GLY A 243 7.85 32.39 30.01
CA GLY A 243 6.78 33.36 30.23
C GLY A 243 5.68 32.86 31.17
N GLN A 244 4.80 33.79 31.58
CA GLN A 244 3.57 33.50 32.31
C GLN A 244 2.37 33.78 31.41
N ALA A 245 1.37 32.88 31.44
CA ALA A 245 0.17 33.00 30.61
C ALA A 245 -0.61 34.31 30.83
N SER A 246 -0.46 34.97 31.99
CA SER A 246 -1.09 36.25 32.33
C SER A 246 -0.42 37.49 31.69
N GLN A 247 0.79 37.35 31.13
CA GLN A 247 1.54 38.44 30.48
C GLN A 247 1.57 38.30 28.94
N THR A 248 0.57 37.61 28.37
CA THR A 248 0.52 37.14 26.97
C THR A 248 0.19 38.20 25.93
N PHE A 249 -0.22 39.41 26.33
CA PHE A 249 -0.68 40.42 25.36
C PHE A 249 0.48 41.03 24.54
N LEU A 250 1.69 41.08 25.11
CA LEU A 250 2.92 41.55 24.45
C LEU A 250 4.14 40.65 24.74
N GLY A 251 3.98 39.63 25.61
CA GLY A 251 5.08 38.82 26.12
C GLY A 251 5.38 37.58 25.27
N TRP A 252 6.66 37.20 25.29
CA TRP A 252 7.18 35.94 24.77
C TRP A 252 6.69 34.79 25.64
N TYR A 253 5.65 34.08 25.19
CA TYR A 253 5.05 32.96 25.91
C TYR A 253 5.00 31.70 25.03
N GLY A 254 5.67 30.64 25.49
CA GLY A 254 5.69 29.37 24.78
C GLY A 254 6.80 28.44 25.23
N THR A 255 7.01 27.39 24.46
CA THR A 255 8.06 26.40 24.70
C THR A 255 9.26 26.67 23.81
N GLU A 256 10.46 26.71 24.39
CA GLU A 256 11.71 26.74 23.65
C GLU A 256 12.40 25.39 23.65
N LEU A 257 12.94 25.01 22.49
CA LEU A 257 13.69 23.79 22.28
C LEU A 257 15.09 24.14 21.78
N MET A 258 16.12 23.63 22.42
CA MET A 258 17.52 23.95 22.09
C MET A 258 18.19 22.87 21.24
N CYS A 259 19.09 23.30 20.36
CA CYS A 259 20.00 22.41 19.69
C CYS A 259 21.13 21.98 20.65
N VAL A 260 21.34 20.67 20.81
CA VAL A 260 22.44 20.12 21.65
C VAL A 260 23.85 20.51 21.20
N LYS A 261 23.99 21.02 19.97
CA LYS A 261 25.26 21.53 19.42
C LYS A 261 25.36 23.06 19.50
N GLY A 262 24.43 23.74 20.16
CA GLY A 262 24.47 25.19 20.32
C GLY A 262 24.13 26.01 19.07
N HIS A 263 23.61 25.40 18.00
CA HIS A 263 23.33 26.16 16.75
C HIS A 263 22.16 27.16 16.87
N GLY A 264 21.27 26.98 17.84
CA GLY A 264 20.11 27.84 18.04
C GLY A 264 18.99 27.19 18.84
N LEU A 265 17.91 27.96 18.97
CA LEU A 265 16.70 27.67 19.71
C LEU A 265 15.50 27.72 18.75
N LEU A 266 14.53 26.84 18.95
CA LEU A 266 13.22 26.91 18.31
C LEU A 266 12.20 27.35 19.33
N HIS A 267 11.59 28.50 19.10
CA HIS A 267 10.47 28.98 19.88
C HIS A 267 9.15 28.49 19.27
N VAL A 268 8.33 27.83 20.10
CA VAL A 268 7.00 27.33 19.77
C VAL A 268 5.98 28.06 20.65
N PRO A 269 5.14 28.94 20.07
CA PRO A 269 4.14 29.66 20.85
C PRO A 269 3.04 28.70 21.33
N ASP A 270 2.69 28.78 22.61
CA ASP A 270 1.62 27.96 23.20
C ASP A 270 0.23 28.47 22.81
N ILE A 271 0.10 29.79 22.62
CA ILE A 271 -1.13 30.45 22.18
C ILE A 271 -0.84 31.17 20.86
N PRO A 272 -1.52 30.80 19.75
CA PRO A 272 -1.34 31.49 18.48
C PRO A 272 -2.03 32.87 18.51
N THR A 273 -1.35 33.88 19.04
CA THR A 273 -1.78 35.28 18.94
C THR A 273 -1.41 35.85 17.57
N SER A 274 -2.06 36.93 17.13
CA SER A 274 -1.85 37.54 15.79
C SER A 274 -0.39 37.89 15.49
N SER A 275 0.41 38.20 16.52
CA SER A 275 1.82 38.58 16.41
C SER A 275 2.80 37.40 16.47
N PHE A 276 2.37 36.23 16.99
CA PHE A 276 3.20 35.04 17.19
C PHE A 276 2.47 33.77 16.76
N ARG A 277 2.05 33.72 15.48
CA ARG A 277 1.30 32.56 14.93
C ARG A 277 2.16 31.36 14.58
N THR A 278 3.46 31.54 14.40
CA THR A 278 4.35 30.58 13.74
C THR A 278 5.56 30.25 14.60
N GLN A 279 6.03 29.01 14.49
CA GLN A 279 7.28 28.57 15.11
C GLN A 279 8.44 29.35 14.49
N ARG A 280 9.37 29.82 15.33
CA ARG A 280 10.48 30.66 14.89
C ARG A 280 11.82 30.10 15.34
N TRP A 281 12.77 30.08 14.41
CA TRP A 281 14.15 29.70 14.70
C TRP A 281 14.98 30.93 15.12
N LEU A 282 15.70 30.80 16.21
CA LEU A 282 16.61 31.82 16.76
C LEU A 282 18.03 31.27 16.76
N PRO A 283 18.93 31.76 15.89
CA PRO A 283 20.33 31.36 15.96
C PRO A 283 20.95 31.89 17.26
N LEU A 284 21.69 31.02 17.96
CA LEU A 284 22.53 31.44 19.07
C LEU A 284 23.74 32.19 18.50
N ASP A 285 24.09 33.32 19.12
CA ASP A 285 25.28 34.06 18.74
C ASP A 285 26.57 33.34 19.21
N ALA A 286 27.72 33.82 18.74
CA ALA A 286 29.01 33.21 19.04
C ALA A 286 29.38 33.24 20.54
N SER A 287 28.79 34.13 21.34
CA SER A 287 29.08 34.22 22.78
C SER A 287 28.58 33.00 23.56
N TRP A 288 27.59 32.28 23.02
CA TRP A 288 27.05 31.06 23.61
C TRP A 288 27.85 29.80 23.26
N SER A 289 28.83 29.88 22.35
CA SER A 289 29.55 28.71 21.85
C SER A 289 30.33 27.96 22.95
N GLU A 290 30.85 28.67 23.95
CA GLU A 290 31.59 28.11 25.09
C GLU A 290 30.76 27.11 25.91
N LEU A 291 29.44 27.34 26.03
CA LEU A 291 28.52 26.48 26.80
C LEU A 291 28.20 25.15 26.11
N PHE A 292 28.57 24.99 24.84
CA PHE A 292 28.27 23.81 24.01
C PHE A 292 29.53 23.12 23.46
N SER A 293 30.71 23.50 23.97
CA SER A 293 32.01 22.90 23.64
C SER A 293 32.23 21.54 24.29
#